data_AF-A0A961XPI5-F1
#
_entry.id   AF-A0A961XPI5-F1
#
_cell.length_a   1.000
_cell.length_b   1.000
_cell.length_c   1.000
_cell.angle_alpha   90.00
_cell.angle_beta   90.00
_cell.angle_gamma   90.00
#
_symmetry.space_group_name_H-M   'P 1'
#
loop_
_entity.id
_entity.type
_entity.pdbx_description
1 polymer ?
#
loop_
_entity_poly.entity_id
_entity_poly.type
_entity_poly.pdbx_seq_one_letter_code
_entity_poly.pdbx_strand_id
1 'polypeptide(L)' 'MPLGAVIFDVDGTLAETEEIHRKAFNAAFLEAGLDWHWDRDLYRRLLQVTGGRERILAYATETGTS' A
#
# COMPACT_ATOMS: atom_id res chain seq x y z
N MET A 1 -16.33 7.11 -15.02
CA MET A 1 -15.15 6.23 -15.07
C MET A 1 -14.12 6.80 -14.11
N PRO A 2 -13.74 6.13 -13.01
CA PRO A 2 -12.66 6.67 -12.19
C PRO A 2 -11.39 5.85 -12.31
N LEU A 3 -10.37 6.57 -12.77
CA LEU A 3 -8.93 6.43 -12.58
C LEU A 3 -8.39 5.06 -12.15
N GLY A 4 -7.87 4.31 -13.13
CA GLY A 4 -6.84 3.30 -12.88
C GLY A 4 -5.53 3.98 -12.55
N ALA A 5 -5.19 4.08 -11.26
CA ALA A 5 -3.89 4.54 -10.82
C ALA A 5 -2.89 3.38 -10.96
N VAL A 6 -1.99 3.48 -11.94
CA VAL A 6 -0.83 2.59 -12.05
C VAL A 6 0.31 3.28 -11.31
N ILE A 7 0.67 2.75 -10.14
CA ILE A 7 1.86 3.19 -9.38
C ILE A 7 3.06 2.43 -9.95
N PHE A 8 3.87 3.11 -10.77
CA PHE A 8 5.20 2.65 -11.14
C PHE A 8 6.17 3.07 -10.03
N ASP A 9 6.81 2.10 -9.39
CA ASP A 9 7.84 2.35 -8.38
C ASP A 9 9.24 2.33 -9.01
N VAL A 10 10.04 3.34 -8.64
CA VAL A 10 11.51 3.37 -8.74
C VAL A 10 12.02 3.47 -7.31
N ASP A 11 12.20 2.31 -6.69
CA ASP A 11 12.85 2.14 -5.38
C ASP A 11 14.29 2.70 -5.47
N GLY A 12 14.47 3.96 -5.06
CA GLY A 12 15.77 4.62 -5.15
C GLY A 12 16.09 5.71 -4.12
N THR A 13 15.10 6.24 -3.36
CA THR A 13 15.41 7.22 -2.30
C THR A 13 14.40 7.14 -1.14
N LEU A 14 14.73 6.24 -0.22
CA LEU A 14 13.93 5.52 0.79
C LEU A 14 13.01 6.27 1.78
N ALA A 15 12.99 7.60 1.85
CA ALA A 15 12.40 8.29 3.02
C ALA A 15 11.21 9.19 2.70
N GLU A 16 11.25 9.95 1.61
CA GLU A 16 10.24 10.96 1.30
C GLU A 16 9.11 10.40 0.42
N THR A 17 9.42 9.44 -0.46
CA THR A 17 8.44 8.78 -1.34
C THR A 17 7.58 7.76 -0.59
N GLU A 18 8.16 7.07 0.39
CA GLU A 18 7.46 5.98 1.10
C GLU A 18 6.28 6.45 1.94
N GLU A 19 6.35 7.67 2.50
CA GLU A 19 5.19 8.24 3.17
C GLU A 19 4.09 8.66 2.18
N ILE A 20 4.46 9.13 0.99
CA ILE A 20 3.52 9.45 -0.09
C ILE A 20 2.86 8.15 -0.57
N HIS A 21 3.63 7.08 -0.75
CA HIS A 21 3.13 5.75 -1.12
C HIS A 21 2.14 5.23 -0.08
N ARG A 22 2.48 5.28 1.22
CA ARG A 22 1.56 4.87 2.30
C ARG A 22 0.24 5.65 2.26
N LYS A 23 0.30 6.98 2.06
CA LYS A 23 -0.91 7.83 1.95
C LYS A 23 -1.73 7.46 0.72
N ALA A 24 -1.09 7.19 -0.42
CA ALA A 24 -1.76 6.77 -1.65
C ALA A 24 -2.44 5.40 -1.50
N PHE A 25 -1.80 4.43 -0.83
CA PHE A 25 -2.42 3.15 -0.51
C PHE A 25 -3.67 3.33 0.36
N ASN A 26 -3.58 4.09 1.45
CA ASN A 26 -4.72 4.33 2.33
C ASN A 26 -5.87 5.06 1.62
N ALA A 27 -5.56 6.01 0.73
CA ALA A 27 -6.58 6.67 -0.09
C ALA A 27 -7.25 5.67 -1.05
N ALA A 28 -6.47 4.83 -1.74
CA ALA A 28 -7.00 3.82 -2.63
C ALA A 28 -7.87 2.78 -1.90
N PHE A 29 -7.50 2.37 -0.68
CA PHE A 29 -8.32 1.48 0.13
C PHE A 29 -9.66 2.11 0.50
N LEU A 30 -9.65 3.38 0.90
CA LEU A 30 -10.85 4.14 1.21
C LEU A 30 -11.76 4.28 -0.03
N GLU A 31 -11.19 4.60 -1.20
CA GLU A 31 -11.93 4.67 -2.47
C GLU A 31 -12.49 3.31 -2.91
N ALA A 32 -11.80 2.21 -2.58
CA ALA A 32 -12.25 0.85 -2.82
C ALA A 32 -13.27 0.35 -1.79
N GLY A 33 -13.58 1.12 -0.73
CA GLY A 33 -14.49 0.72 0.34
C GLY A 33 -13.90 -0.33 1.29
N LEU A 34 -12.57 -0.48 1.32
CA LEU A 34 -11.85 -1.35 2.25
C LEU A 34 -11.58 -0.58 3.55
N ASP A 35 -11.93 -1.18 4.69
CA ASP A 35 -11.62 -0.63 6.02
C ASP A 35 -10.15 -0.91 6.42
N TRP A 36 -9.25 -0.78 5.45
CA TRP A 36 -7.82 -1.00 5.63
C TRP A 36 -7.11 0.31 5.88
N HIS A 37 -6.34 0.35 6.96
CA HIS A 37 -5.51 1.50 7.30
C HIS A 37 -4.11 1.06 7.67
N TRP A 38 -3.13 1.46 6.87
CA TRP A 38 -1.73 1.22 7.14
C TRP A 38 -1.11 2.41 7.87
N ASP A 39 -0.84 2.23 9.16
CA ASP A 39 -0.01 3.14 9.95
C ASP A 39 1.49 2.99 9.56
N ARG A 40 2.35 3.86 10.11
CA ARG A 40 3.78 3.86 9.75
C ARG A 40 4.51 2.58 10.16
N ASP A 41 4.13 1.96 11.29
CA ASP A 41 4.79 0.77 11.80
C ASP A 41 4.34 -0.48 11.06
N LEU A 42 3.05 -0.59 10.74
CA LEU A 42 2.55 -1.62 9.83
C LEU A 42 3.18 -1.47 8.44
N TYR A 43 3.23 -0.26 7.89
CA TYR A 43 3.84 -0.03 6.58
C TYR A 43 5.33 -0.40 6.58
N ARG A 44 6.09 -0.08 7.64
CA ARG A 44 7.50 -0.48 7.77
C ARG A 44 7.70 -2.01 7.76
N ARG A 45 6.77 -2.77 8.35
CA ARG A 45 6.78 -4.25 8.26
C ARG A 45 6.49 -4.72 6.84
N LEU A 46 5.52 -4.09 6.19
CA LEU A 46 5.12 -4.37 4.81
C LEU A 46 6.18 -3.98 3.77
N LEU A 47 7.12 -3.08 4.09
CA LEU A 47 8.29 -2.78 3.23
C LEU A 47 9.25 -3.95 3.05
N GLN A 48 9.20 -4.97 3.91
CA GLN A 48 9.96 -6.21 3.71
C GLN A 48 9.44 -7.02 2.51
N VAL A 49 8.20 -6.74 2.07
CA VAL A 49 7.63 -7.29 0.85
C VAL A 49 7.90 -6.32 -0.30
N THR A 50 8.68 -6.76 -1.27
CA THR A 50 8.98 -6.00 -2.48
C THR A 50 7.78 -5.99 -3.42
N GLY A 51 7.53 -4.86 -4.07
CA GLY A 51 6.38 -4.69 -4.97
C GLY A 51 5.08 -4.31 -4.25
N GLY A 52 4.38 -3.31 -4.79
CA GLY A 52 3.14 -2.79 -4.19
C GLY A 52 1.98 -3.79 -4.22
N ARG A 53 1.91 -4.63 -5.26
CA ARG A 53 0.86 -5.65 -5.40
C ARG A 53 1.05 -6.80 -4.40
N GLU A 54 2.28 -7.30 -4.31
CA GLU A 54 2.66 -8.36 -3.38
C GLU A 54 2.42 -7.93 -1.94
N ARG A 55 2.70 -6.67 -1.63
CA ARG A 55 2.42 -6.06 -0.31
C ARG A 55 0.94 -6.08 0.05
N ILE A 56 0.07 -5.70 -0.89
CA ILE A 56 -1.39 -5.75 -0.69
C ILE A 56 -1.85 -7.20 -0.47
N LEU A 57 -1.36 -8.15 -1.27
CA LEU A 57 -1.73 -9.58 -1.15
C LEU A 57 -1.27 -10.19 0.17
N ALA A 58 -0.05 -9.86 0.62
CA ALA A 58 0.47 -10.29 1.92
C ALA A 58 -0.42 -9.78 3.06
N TYR A 59 -0.80 -8.50 3.01
CA TYR A 59 -1.70 -7.91 4.01
C TYR A 59 -3.10 -8.53 3.96
N ALA A 60 -3.70 -8.69 2.78
CA ALA A 60 -5.02 -9.29 2.61
C ALA A 60 -5.10 -10.73 3.16
N THR A 61 -4.02 -11.49 3.00
CA THR A 61 -3.88 -12.84 3.53
C THR A 61 -3.79 -12.83 5.07
N GLU A 62 -3.07 -11.86 5.64
CA GLU A 62 -2.95 -11.67 7.09
C GLU A 62 -4.28 -11.21 7.72
N THR A 63 -5.02 -10.30 7.07
CA THR A 63 -6.29 -9.77 7.58
C THR A 63 -7.50 -10.67 7.35
N GLY A 64 -7.34 -11.79 6.65
CA GLY A 64 -8.41 -12.78 6.44
C GLY A 64 -9.60 -12.26 5.63
N THR A 65 -9.39 -11.26 4.77
CA THR A 65 -10.43 -10.78 3.84
C THR A 65 -10.51 -11.77 2.67
N SER A 66 -11.26 -12.85 2.86
CA SER A 66 -11.58 -13.84 1.81
C SER A 66 -12.87 -13.51 1.07
#